data_AF-A0A920VLE9-F1
#
_entry.id   AF-A0A920VLE9-F1
#
_cell.length_a   1.000
_cell.length_b   1.000
_cell.length_c   1.000
_cell.angle_alpha   90.00
_cell.angle_beta   90.00
_cell.angle_gamma   90.00
#
_symmetry.space_group_name_H-M   'P 1'
#
loop_
_entity.id
_entity.type
_entity.pdbx_description
1 polymer ?
#
loop_
_entity_poly.entity_id
_entity_poly.type
_entity_poly.pdbx_seq_one_letter_code
_entity_poly.pdbx_strand_id
1 'polypeptide(L)'
;MVNAMVNAGKYSTGVYNLVADAIKSATAEPDEHPVTADANNNGGDGQSNDNTQMDPKRYMGTYTGGLGGSETVVVQWKGGIATLSLPTDNPRQSLSELTHVEGDTFRRRGNDGEPGTEVIFETDDQGRVFRMRTPLNYRTRVN
;
A
#
# COMPACT_ATOMS: atom_id res chain seq x y z
N MET A 1 -5.59 -29.81 9.76
CA MET A 1 -5.09 -28.51 9.26
C MET A 1 -4.25 -28.82 8.03
N VAL A 2 -4.64 -28.34 6.86
CA VAL A 2 -3.81 -28.45 5.65
C VAL A 2 -2.89 -27.24 5.63
N ASN A 3 -1.58 -27.45 5.83
CA ASN A 3 -0.60 -26.43 5.47
C ASN A 3 -0.81 -26.14 3.99
N ALA A 4 -1.24 -24.93 3.63
CA ALA A 4 -1.29 -24.51 2.24
C ALA A 4 0.14 -24.61 1.70
N MET A 5 0.41 -25.65 0.92
CA MET A 5 1.73 -25.89 0.35
C MET A 5 1.95 -24.82 -0.71
N VAL A 6 2.68 -23.75 -0.34
CA VAL A 6 3.01 -22.65 -1.24
C VAL A 6 3.82 -23.21 -2.41
N ASN A 7 3.36 -22.95 -3.64
CA ASN A 7 4.10 -23.36 -4.82
C ASN A 7 5.28 -22.40 -5.06
N ALA A 8 6.50 -22.87 -4.79
CA ALA A 8 7.71 -22.08 -4.92
C ALA A 8 7.93 -21.51 -6.33
N GLY A 9 7.52 -22.24 -7.37
CA GLY A 9 7.63 -21.79 -8.76
C GLY A 9 6.75 -20.56 -9.02
N LYS A 10 5.47 -20.64 -8.68
CA LYS A 10 4.55 -19.51 -8.83
C LYS A 10 4.97 -18.29 -8.00
N TYR A 11 5.43 -18.52 -6.77
CA TYR A 11 5.91 -17.45 -5.89
C TYR A 11 7.08 -16.73 -6.55
N SER A 12 8.09 -17.48 -7.00
CA SER A 12 9.29 -16.93 -7.64
C SER A 12 8.95 -16.14 -8.91
N THR A 13 8.03 -16.65 -9.74
CA THR A 13 7.52 -15.93 -10.91
C THR A 13 6.78 -14.64 -10.53
N GLY A 14 5.98 -14.66 -9.47
CA GLY A 14 5.29 -13.46 -8.98
C GLY A 14 6.24 -12.39 -8.47
N VAL A 15 7.27 -12.76 -7.70
CA VAL A 15 8.34 -11.84 -7.26
C VAL A 15 9.10 -11.26 -8.46
N TYR A 16 9.50 -12.11 -9.41
CA TYR A 16 10.16 -11.66 -10.64
C TYR A 16 9.33 -10.61 -11.37
N ASN A 17 8.03 -10.85 -11.53
CA ASN A 17 7.14 -9.91 -12.20
C ASN A 17 7.00 -8.59 -11.45
N LEU A 18 6.95 -8.61 -10.11
CA LEU A 18 6.92 -7.39 -9.30
C LEU A 18 8.18 -6.55 -9.48
N VAL A 19 9.36 -7.18 -9.47
CA VAL A 19 10.64 -6.50 -9.68
C VAL A 19 10.75 -5.98 -11.11
N ALA A 20 10.36 -6.78 -12.10
CA ALA A 20 10.38 -6.38 -13.51
C ALA A 20 9.45 -5.18 -13.77
N ASP A 21 8.25 -5.17 -13.20
CA ASP A 21 7.33 -4.02 -13.29
C ASP A 21 7.92 -2.78 -12.61
N ALA A 22 8.56 -2.93 -11.44
CA ALA A 22 9.21 -1.82 -10.75
C ALA A 22 10.37 -1.22 -11.57
N ILE A 23 11.22 -2.07 -12.17
CA ILE A 23 12.29 -1.62 -13.07
C ILE A 23 11.70 -0.89 -14.28
N LYS A 24 10.69 -1.48 -14.93
CA LYS A 24 10.00 -0.84 -16.08
C LYS A 24 9.40 0.51 -15.71
N SER A 25 8.74 0.62 -14.55
CA SER A 25 8.19 1.89 -14.06
C SER A 25 9.28 2.92 -13.75
N ALA A 26 10.47 2.50 -13.31
CA ALA A 26 11.58 3.40 -13.02
C ALA A 26 12.35 3.83 -14.28
N THR A 27 12.34 3.01 -15.34
CA THR A 27 13.01 3.32 -16.62
C THR A 27 12.08 3.92 -17.67
N ALA A 28 10.76 3.94 -17.41
CA ALA A 28 9.82 4.70 -18.23
C ALA A 28 10.19 6.18 -18.10
N GLU A 29 10.48 6.83 -19.23
CA GLU A 29 10.65 8.28 -19.27
C GLU A 29 9.36 8.94 -18.75
N PRO A 30 9.43 10.13 -18.12
CA PRO A 30 8.25 10.81 -17.60
C PRO A 30 7.38 11.30 -18.76
N ASP A 31 6.58 10.40 -19.33
CA ASP A 31 5.55 10.73 -20.30
C ASP A 31 4.42 11.48 -19.58
N GLU A 32 4.45 12.80 -19.73
CA GLU A 32 3.31 13.72 -19.71
C GLU A 32 2.31 13.52 -18.56
N HIS A 33 2.65 14.08 -17.38
CA HIS A 33 1.61 14.54 -16.46
C HIS A 33 0.71 15.54 -17.22
N PRO A 34 -0.62 15.35 -17.30
CA PRO A 34 -1.47 16.40 -17.82
C PRO A 34 -1.36 17.60 -16.88
N VAL A 35 -0.73 18.65 -17.41
CA VAL A 35 -0.74 19.99 -16.86
C VAL A 35 -2.21 20.41 -16.81
N THR A 36 -2.85 20.34 -15.64
CA THR A 36 -4.05 21.16 -15.41
C THR A 36 -3.56 22.60 -15.36
N ALA A 37 -3.61 23.25 -16.51
CA ALA A 37 -3.41 24.67 -16.64
C ALA A 37 -4.56 25.38 -15.95
N ASP A 38 -4.31 25.91 -14.75
CA ASP A 38 -4.93 27.17 -14.34
C ASP A 38 -3.82 28.14 -13.97
N ALA A 39 -3.63 29.08 -14.89
CA ALA A 39 -2.72 30.19 -14.74
C ALA A 39 -3.19 31.10 -13.62
N ASN A 40 -2.29 31.40 -12.67
CA ASN A 40 -2.18 32.76 -12.13
C ASN A 40 -0.76 33.00 -11.64
N ASN A 41 -0.02 33.75 -12.44
CA ASN A 41 1.25 34.34 -12.06
C ASN A 41 1.00 35.40 -10.99
N ASN A 42 1.50 35.18 -9.77
CA ASN A 42 1.95 36.28 -8.95
C ASN A 42 3.17 35.84 -8.13
N GLY A 43 4.27 36.56 -8.29
CA GLY A 43 5.54 36.27 -7.65
C GLY A 43 5.46 36.41 -6.13
N GLY A 44 6.12 35.50 -5.42
CA GLY A 44 6.22 35.52 -3.97
C GLY A 44 6.97 34.28 -3.50
N ASP A 45 8.24 34.47 -3.16
CA ASP A 45 9.15 33.47 -2.65
C ASP A 45 8.60 32.83 -1.35
N GLY A 46 8.69 31.51 -1.25
CA GLY A 46 8.50 30.81 0.02
C GLY A 46 7.44 29.70 0.01
N GLN A 47 7.84 28.55 -0.53
CA GLN A 47 7.61 27.24 0.10
C GLN A 47 6.14 26.80 0.28
N SER A 48 5.52 26.31 -0.79
CA SER A 48 4.30 25.52 -0.74
C SER A 48 4.58 24.07 -0.29
N ASN A 49 4.84 23.90 1.01
CA ASN A 49 4.71 22.61 1.67
C ASN A 49 3.25 22.42 2.11
N ASP A 50 2.34 22.21 1.15
CA ASP A 50 0.93 21.93 1.46
C ASP A 50 0.42 20.68 0.73
N ASN A 51 1.21 19.62 0.85
CA ASN A 51 0.64 18.28 1.00
C ASN A 51 1.06 17.84 2.39
N THR A 52 0.09 17.53 3.25
CA THR A 52 0.33 16.73 4.45
C THR A 52 0.88 15.39 3.98
N GLN A 53 2.19 15.33 3.74
CA GLN A 53 2.84 14.20 3.09
C GLN A 53 2.96 13.10 4.14
N MET A 54 1.93 12.26 4.18
CA MET A 54 1.90 11.04 4.98
C MET A 54 3.18 10.24 4.73
N ASP A 55 3.94 9.94 5.78
CA ASP A 55 5.14 9.11 5.68
C ASP A 55 4.74 7.62 5.53
N PRO A 56 5.01 6.98 4.37
CA PRO A 56 4.68 5.58 4.12
C PRO A 56 5.25 4.64 5.19
N LYS A 57 6.40 4.99 5.75
CA LYS A 57 7.15 4.14 6.69
C LYS A 57 6.37 3.88 7.99
N ARG A 58 5.48 4.79 8.38
CA ARG A 58 4.68 4.68 9.61
C ARG A 58 3.79 3.43 9.62
N TYR A 59 3.27 3.05 8.46
CA TYR A 59 2.29 1.97 8.30
C TYR A 59 2.91 0.65 7.85
N MET A 60 4.16 0.69 7.38
CA MET A 60 4.90 -0.51 6.99
C MET A 60 5.08 -1.45 8.17
N GLY A 61 4.93 -2.75 7.93
CA GLY A 61 5.03 -3.78 8.97
C GLY A 61 4.21 -5.02 8.65
N THR A 62 4.25 -5.98 9.56
CA THR A 62 3.47 -7.22 9.45
C THR A 62 2.27 -7.16 10.37
N TYR A 63 1.10 -7.52 9.84
CA TYR A 63 -0.17 -7.52 10.55
C TYR A 63 -0.80 -8.92 10.51
N THR A 64 -1.22 -9.45 11.65
CA THR A 64 -1.78 -10.80 11.75
C THR A 64 -3.23 -10.77 12.21
N GLY A 65 -4.05 -11.66 11.65
CA GLY A 65 -5.45 -11.82 12.07
C GLY A 65 -5.62 -13.00 13.03
N GLY A 66 -6.39 -12.81 14.11
CA GLY A 66 -6.82 -13.89 15.01
C GLY A 66 -5.67 -14.74 15.56
N LEU A 67 -5.81 -16.08 15.52
CA LEU A 67 -4.82 -17.05 16.00
C LEU A 67 -3.55 -17.20 15.12
N GLY A 68 -3.23 -16.22 14.26
CA GLY A 68 -1.96 -16.18 13.53
C GLY A 68 -1.91 -16.96 12.21
N GLY A 69 -3.06 -17.35 11.63
CA GLY A 69 -3.10 -18.16 10.40
C GLY A 69 -2.99 -17.37 9.08
N SER A 70 -3.11 -16.04 9.12
CA SER A 70 -2.91 -15.19 7.93
C SER A 70 -2.17 -13.92 8.29
N GLU A 71 -1.22 -13.56 7.45
CA GLU A 71 -0.37 -12.40 7.59
C GLU A 71 -0.66 -11.40 6.48
N THR A 72 -0.47 -10.13 6.76
CA THR A 72 -0.54 -9.06 5.77
C THR A 72 0.65 -8.16 5.98
N VAL A 73 1.50 -8.06 4.98
CA VAL A 73 2.66 -7.18 5.01
C VAL A 73 2.29 -5.88 4.31
N VAL A 74 2.54 -4.75 4.97
CA VAL A 74 2.43 -3.42 4.36
C VAL A 74 3.82 -2.99 3.92
N VAL A 75 3.95 -2.66 2.63
CA VAL A 75 5.21 -2.27 2.00
C VAL A 75 5.07 -0.93 1.29
N GLN A 76 6.18 -0.23 1.10
CA GLN A 76 6.23 0.94 0.23
C GLN A 76 6.05 0.50 -1.23
N TRP A 77 5.20 1.22 -1.98
CA TRP A 77 4.89 0.90 -3.37
C TRP A 77 4.46 2.14 -4.16
N LYS A 78 5.12 2.41 -5.29
CA LYS A 78 4.81 3.51 -6.23
C LYS A 78 4.53 4.87 -5.55
N GLY A 79 5.36 5.26 -4.59
CA GLY A 79 5.20 6.52 -3.84
C GLY A 79 4.19 6.49 -2.70
N GLY A 80 3.43 5.41 -2.53
CA GLY A 80 2.51 5.16 -1.41
C GLY A 80 2.80 3.83 -0.70
N ILE A 81 1.73 3.14 -0.28
CA ILE A 81 1.81 1.83 0.36
C ILE A 81 0.93 0.79 -0.35
N ALA A 82 1.29 -0.48 -0.20
CA ALA A 82 0.51 -1.62 -0.67
C ALA A 82 0.47 -2.71 0.39
N THR A 83 -0.59 -3.51 0.37
CA THR A 83 -0.74 -4.71 1.21
C THR A 83 -0.41 -5.96 0.41
N LEU A 84 0.35 -6.87 0.99
CA LEU A 84 0.63 -8.21 0.48
C LEU A 84 0.09 -9.26 1.45
N SER A 85 -0.89 -10.05 1.01
CA SER A 85 -1.42 -11.16 1.80
C SER A 85 -0.47 -12.35 1.79
N LEU A 86 -0.19 -12.92 2.96
CA LEU A 86 0.66 -14.09 3.15
C LEU A 86 -0.05 -15.18 3.99
N PRO A 87 0.27 -16.47 3.76
CA PRO A 87 1.10 -16.97 2.65
C PRO A 87 0.41 -16.82 1.28
N THR A 88 1.19 -16.71 0.20
CA THR A 88 0.65 -16.64 -1.18
C THR A 88 1.55 -17.37 -2.17
N ASP A 89 0.96 -18.00 -3.18
CA ASP A 89 1.67 -18.53 -4.35
C ASP A 89 1.79 -17.50 -5.48
N ASN A 90 1.05 -16.38 -5.43
CA ASN A 90 1.11 -15.33 -6.44
C ASN A 90 1.21 -13.93 -5.80
N PRO A 91 2.44 -13.49 -5.46
CA PRO A 91 2.69 -12.18 -4.89
C PRO A 91 2.11 -11.02 -5.71
N ARG A 92 2.14 -11.10 -7.04
CA ARG A 92 1.62 -10.04 -7.91
C ARG A 92 0.11 -9.86 -7.78
N GLN A 93 -0.64 -10.96 -7.78
CA GLN A 93 -2.10 -10.91 -7.58
C GLN A 93 -2.48 -10.60 -6.13
N SER A 94 -1.59 -10.91 -5.18
CA SER A 94 -1.83 -10.69 -3.75
C SER A 94 -1.43 -9.30 -3.27
N LEU A 95 -0.73 -8.53 -4.11
CA LEU A 95 -0.38 -7.15 -3.87
C LEU A 95 -1.57 -6.26 -4.21
N SER A 96 -1.98 -5.40 -3.28
CA SER A 96 -3.04 -4.43 -3.51
C SER A 96 -2.59 -3.04 -3.07
N GLU A 97 -2.61 -2.10 -4.02
CA GLU A 97 -2.26 -0.70 -3.79
C GLU A 97 -3.30 -0.03 -2.89
N LEU A 98 -2.84 0.79 -1.96
CA LEU A 98 -3.67 1.59 -1.08
C LEU A 98 -3.51 3.08 -1.43
N THR A 99 -4.62 3.73 -1.75
CA THR A 99 -4.67 5.19 -1.96
C THR A 99 -5.04 5.86 -0.65
N HIS A 100 -4.29 6.89 -0.26
CA HIS A 100 -4.61 7.71 0.92
C HIS A 100 -5.93 8.45 0.71
N VAL A 101 -6.78 8.47 1.75
CA VAL A 101 -8.06 9.19 1.74
C VAL A 101 -7.97 10.40 2.66
N GLU A 102 -7.80 10.15 3.96
CA GLU A 102 -7.65 11.19 4.98
C GLU A 102 -7.07 10.56 6.26
N GLY A 103 -6.30 11.33 7.04
CA GLY A 103 -5.72 10.85 8.29
C GLY A 103 -4.97 9.52 8.14
N ASP A 104 -5.34 8.53 8.95
CA ASP A 104 -4.81 7.17 8.90
C ASP A 104 -5.70 6.20 8.09
N THR A 105 -6.54 6.74 7.20
CA THR A 105 -7.50 5.99 6.37
C THR A 105 -7.04 5.93 4.92
N PHE A 106 -7.11 4.73 4.37
CA PHE A 106 -6.75 4.39 3.00
C PHE A 106 -7.88 3.62 2.34
N ARG A 107 -7.90 3.65 1.02
CA ARG A 107 -8.81 2.83 0.22
C ARG A 107 -8.00 1.92 -0.69
N ARG A 108 -8.31 0.63 -0.66
CA ARG A 108 -7.72 -0.32 -1.60
C ARG A 108 -8.18 0.00 -3.01
N ARG A 109 -7.27 -0.04 -3.99
CA ARG A 109 -7.67 -0.01 -5.41
C ARG A 109 -8.49 -1.27 -5.70
N GLY A 110 -9.77 -1.10 -6.06
CA GLY A 110 -10.60 -2.23 -6.46
C GLY A 110 -10.21 -2.75 -7.85
N ASN A 111 -10.72 -3.92 -8.20
CA ASN A 111 -10.64 -4.40 -9.57
C ASN A 111 -11.62 -3.61 -10.45
N ASP A 112 -11.20 -3.31 -11.67
CA ASP A 112 -12.08 -2.83 -12.74
C ASP A 112 -12.91 -1.56 -12.41
N GLY A 113 -12.37 -0.66 -11.58
CA GLY A 113 -12.94 0.66 -11.32
C GLY A 113 -13.93 0.73 -10.15
N GLU A 114 -14.22 -0.39 -9.49
CA GLU A 114 -15.04 -0.38 -8.27
C GLU A 114 -14.24 0.19 -7.07
N PRO A 115 -14.86 1.00 -6.20
CA PRO A 115 -14.21 1.47 -4.98
C PRO A 115 -13.91 0.27 -4.07
N GLY A 116 -12.62 0.01 -3.84
CA GLY A 116 -12.20 -1.09 -2.96
C GLY A 116 -12.46 -0.78 -1.49
N THR A 117 -12.19 -1.77 -0.64
CA THR A 117 -12.44 -1.70 0.80
C THR A 117 -11.58 -0.64 1.49
N GLU A 118 -12.16 0.05 2.47
CA GLU A 118 -11.44 0.95 3.36
C GLU A 118 -10.53 0.18 4.33
N VAL A 119 -9.36 0.75 4.56
CA VAL A 119 -8.33 0.25 5.45
C VAL A 119 -7.95 1.40 6.38
N ILE A 120 -8.20 1.21 7.67
CA ILE A 120 -7.96 2.22 8.71
C ILE A 120 -6.83 1.71 9.61
N PHE A 121 -5.80 2.50 9.77
CA PHE A 121 -4.71 2.22 10.70
C PHE A 121 -4.98 2.92 12.03
N GLU A 122 -4.90 2.17 13.12
CA GLU A 122 -5.09 2.70 14.47
C GLU A 122 -3.74 2.93 15.12
N THR A 123 -3.62 4.08 15.78
CA THR A 123 -2.39 4.56 16.38
C THR A 123 -2.56 4.75 17.88
N ASP A 124 -1.48 4.55 18.63
CA ASP A 124 -1.45 4.86 20.07
C ASP A 124 -1.18 6.36 20.33
N ASP A 125 -1.12 6.76 21.59
CA ASP A 125 -0.85 8.14 22.01
C ASP A 125 0.54 8.65 21.58
N GLN A 126 1.41 7.77 21.08
CA GLN A 126 2.73 8.11 20.54
C GLN A 126 2.72 8.12 19.01
N GLY A 127 1.55 7.96 18.38
CA GLY A 127 1.38 7.91 16.94
C GLY A 127 1.87 6.60 16.31
N ARG A 128 2.17 5.56 17.09
CA ARG A 128 2.63 4.26 16.56
C ARG A 128 1.44 3.43 16.12
N VAL A 129 1.46 2.99 14.87
CA VAL A 129 0.41 2.11 14.33
C VAL A 129 0.50 0.75 15.01
N PHE A 130 -0.56 0.33 15.70
CA PHE A 130 -0.63 -0.97 16.37
C PHE A 130 -1.66 -1.92 15.74
N ARG A 131 -2.56 -1.40 14.89
CA ARG A 131 -3.62 -2.19 14.25
C ARG A 131 -3.95 -1.67 12.88
N MET A 132 -4.35 -2.58 12.00
CA MET A 132 -4.99 -2.29 10.72
C MET A 132 -6.38 -2.92 10.74
N ARG A 133 -7.43 -2.16 10.41
CA ARG A 133 -8.80 -2.69 10.34
C ARG A 133 -9.49 -2.34 9.04
N THR A 134 -10.40 -3.22 8.64
CA THR A 134 -11.44 -2.98 7.65
C THR A 134 -12.78 -2.92 8.36
N PRO A 135 -13.89 -2.62 7.68
CA PRO A 135 -15.22 -2.70 8.29
C PRO A 135 -15.58 -4.09 8.85
N LEU A 136 -14.95 -5.15 8.33
CA LEU A 136 -15.27 -6.54 8.69
C LEU A 136 -14.34 -7.12 9.75
N ASN A 137 -13.05 -6.78 9.70
CA ASN A 137 -12.04 -7.46 10.50
C ASN A 137 -10.93 -6.49 10.94
N TYR A 138 -10.13 -6.90 11.92
CA TYR A 138 -8.88 -6.23 12.25
C TYR A 138 -7.70 -7.20 12.26
N ARG A 139 -6.50 -6.64 12.12
CA ARG A 139 -5.22 -7.32 12.19
C ARG A 139 -4.28 -6.52 13.09
N THR A 140 -3.61 -7.19 14.00
CA THR A 140 -2.70 -6.55 14.96
C THR A 140 -1.30 -6.53 14.36
N ARG A 141 -0.60 -5.40 14.52
CA ARG A 141 0.80 -5.29 14.13
C ARG A 141 1.66 -6.16 15.05
N VAL A 142 2.55 -6.97 14.47
CA VAL A 142 3.40 -7.89 15.24
C VAL A 142 4.88 -7.52 15.26
N ASN A 143 5.31 -6.56 14.44
CA ASN A 143 6.68 -6.02 14.38
C ASN A 143 6.70 -4.52 14.10
#